data_AF-A0A5K7WZM4-F1
#
_entry.id   AF-A0A5K7WZM4-F1
#
_cell.length_a   1.000
_cell.length_b   1.000
_cell.length_c   1.000
_cell.angle_alpha   90.00
_cell.angle_beta   90.00
_cell.angle_gamma   90.00
#
_symmetry.space_group_name_H-M   'P 1'
#
loop_
_entity.id
_entity.type
_entity.pdbx_description
1 polymer ?
#
loop_
_entity_poly.entity_id
_entity_poly.type
_entity_poly.pdbx_seq_one_letter_code
_entity_poly.pdbx_strand_id
1 'polypeptide(L)' 'MGKMSIEIREEVLKWPNSFYDRGKKEGIEQGERKAKEQFARKLLQKGMSHAEISELTGLSEVAIKSMTIAGE' A
#
# COMPACT_ATOMS: atom_id res chain seq x y z
N MET A 1 -30.38 -16.29 4.67
CA MET A 1 -29.04 -15.98 5.22
C MET A 1 -29.23 -15.48 6.65
N GLY A 2 -28.97 -16.30 7.67
CA GLY A 2 -29.08 -15.88 9.06
C GLY A 2 -27.93 -14.93 9.43
N LYS A 3 -28.22 -13.82 10.11
CA LYS A 3 -27.17 -12.95 10.66
C LYS A 3 -26.41 -13.74 11.73
N MET A 4 -25.11 -13.88 11.55
CA MET A 4 -24.22 -14.46 12.56
C MET A 4 -24.29 -13.60 13.84
N SER A 5 -24.42 -14.24 15.01
CA SER A 5 -24.46 -13.50 16.28
C SER A 5 -23.14 -12.76 16.51
N ILE A 6 -23.19 -11.68 17.29
CA ILE A 6 -22.00 -10.86 17.61
C ILE A 6 -20.92 -11.73 18.28
N GLU A 7 -21.32 -12.65 19.15
CA GLU A 7 -20.43 -13.57 19.86
C GLU A 7 -19.67 -14.48 18.89
N ILE A 8 -20.34 -15.06 17.89
CA ILE A 8 -19.69 -15.90 16.88
C ILE A 8 -18.73 -15.06 16.03
N ARG A 9 -19.06 -13.79 15.75
CA ARG A 9 -18.17 -12.87 15.04
C ARG A 9 -16.87 -12.63 15.81
N GLU A 10 -16.94 -12.42 17.12
CA GLU A 10 -15.76 -12.19 17.95
C GLU A 10 -14.89 -13.44 18.08
N GLU A 11 -15.49 -14.63 18.17
CA GLU A 11 -14.75 -15.90 18.21
C GLU A 11 -14.02 -16.18 16.90
N VAL A 12 -14.63 -15.91 15.74
CA VAL A 12 -14.00 -16.07 14.41
C VAL A 12 -12.82 -15.10 14.23
N LEU A 13 -12.85 -13.91 14.84
CA LEU A 13 -11.73 -12.96 14.82
C LEU A 13 -10.51 -13.44 15.61
N LYS A 14 -10.70 -14.30 16.61
CA LYS A 14 -9.60 -14.88 17.41
C LYS A 14 -8.89 -16.03 16.71
N TRP A 15 -9.45 -16.53 15.60
CA TRP A 15 -8.83 -17.64 14.89
C TRP A 15 -7.50 -17.21 14.28
N PRO A 16 -6.42 -18.00 14.48
CA PRO A 16 -5.16 -17.75 13.80
C PRO A 16 -5.42 -17.69 12.29
N ASN A 17 -4.93 -16.63 11.64
CA ASN A 17 -5.12 -16.40 10.20
C ASN A 17 -6.58 -16.08 9.81
N SER A 18 -7.34 -15.43 10.70
CA SER A 18 -8.68 -14.94 10.40
C SER A 18 -8.68 -14.06 9.14
N PHE A 19 -9.79 -14.03 8.42
CA PHE A 19 -9.97 -13.12 7.27
C PHE A 19 -9.76 -11.65 7.66
N TYR A 20 -9.98 -11.31 8.93
CA TYR A 20 -9.73 -9.97 9.44
C TYR A 20 -8.25 -9.64 9.54
N ASP A 21 -7.43 -10.55 10.07
CA ASP A 21 -5.98 -10.33 10.15
C ASP A 21 -5.35 -10.24 8.76
N ARG A 22 -5.81 -11.09 7.83
CA ARG A 22 -5.41 -11.02 6.42
C ARG A 22 -5.78 -9.66 5.81
N GLY A 23 -7.04 -9.26 5.93
CA GLY A 23 -7.50 -7.98 5.39
C GLY A 23 -6.79 -6.77 6.01
N LYS A 24 -6.48 -6.82 7.31
CA LYS A 24 -5.68 -5.78 7.97
C LYS A 24 -4.24 -5.73 7.42
N LYS A 25 -3.59 -6.88 7.27
CA LYS A 25 -2.24 -6.97 6.71
C LYS A 25 -2.19 -6.46 5.27
N GLU A 26 -3.12 -6.91 4.43
CA GLU A 26 -3.26 -6.45 3.04
C GLU A 26 -3.52 -4.94 2.97
N GLY A 27 -4.37 -4.41 3.85
CA GLY A 27 -4.64 -2.97 3.94
C GLY A 27 -3.40 -2.16 4.29
N ILE A 28 -2.58 -2.62 5.24
CA ILE A 28 -1.32 -1.98 5.61
C ILE A 28 -0.35 -2.00 4.42
N GLU A 29 -0.13 -3.16 3.81
CA GLU A 29 0.79 -3.31 2.67
C GLU A 29 0.37 -2.44 1.48
N GLN A 30 -0.92 -2.39 1.15
CA GLN A 30 -1.46 -1.50 0.12
C GLN A 30 -1.27 -0.03 0.48
N GLY A 31 -1.46 0.34 1.74
CA GLY A 31 -1.26 1.69 2.25
C GLY A 31 0.20 2.14 2.11
N GLU A 32 1.14 1.30 2.54
CA GLU A 32 2.58 1.56 2.43
C GLU A 32 3.00 1.70 0.97
N ARG A 33 2.52 0.82 0.07
CA ARG A 33 2.81 0.93 -1.36
C ARG A 33 2.30 2.25 -1.94
N LYS A 34 1.03 2.60 -1.70
CA LYS A 34 0.44 3.85 -2.21
C LYS A 34 1.16 5.09 -1.66
N ALA A 35 1.56 5.06 -0.38
CA ALA A 35 2.30 6.16 0.23
C ALA A 35 3.66 6.38 -0.44
N LYS A 36 4.41 5.31 -0.72
CA LYS A 36 5.69 5.39 -1.45
C LYS A 36 5.52 5.95 -2.86
N GLU A 37 4.52 5.46 -3.60
CA GLU A 37 4.23 5.94 -4.97
C GLU A 37 3.84 7.43 -4.97
N GLN A 38 2.98 7.86 -4.04
CA GLN A 38 2.59 9.27 -3.93
C GLN A 38 3.75 10.17 -3.52
N PHE A 39 4.62 9.70 -2.62
CA PHE A 39 5.80 10.44 -2.22
C PHE A 39 6.79 10.59 -3.38
N ALA A 40 7.06 9.51 -4.12
CA ALA A 40 7.90 9.55 -5.32
C ALA A 40 7.35 10.52 -6.39
N ARG A 41 6.03 10.53 -6.64
CA ARG A 41 5.40 11.50 -7.55
C ARG A 41 5.61 12.95 -7.12
N LYS A 42 5.50 13.25 -5.81
CA LYS A 42 5.76 14.60 -5.29
C LYS A 42 7.23 15.01 -5.43
N LEU A 43 8.16 14.06 -5.29
CA LEU A 43 9.59 14.31 -5.50
C LEU A 43 9.91 14.55 -6.98
N LEU A 44 9.31 13.78 -7.90
CA LEU A 44 9.39 14.03 -9.34
C LEU A 44 8.89 15.42 -9.71
N GLN A 45 7.73 15.83 -9.16
CA GLN A 45 7.18 17.17 -9.38
C GLN A 45 8.10 18.30 -8.86
N LYS A 46 8.96 18.00 -7.88
CA LYS A 46 9.98 18.92 -7.36
C LYS A 46 11.27 18.92 -8.19
N GLY A 47 11.35 18.15 -9.27
CA GLY A 47 12.51 18.08 -10.16
C GLY A 47 13.66 17.22 -9.64
N MET A 48 13.42 16.37 -8.63
CA MET A 48 14.44 15.46 -8.11
C MET A 48 14.74 14.34 -9.12
N SER A 49 16.00 13.89 -9.17
CA SER A 49 16.41 12.84 -10.12
C SER A 49 15.83 11.47 -9.74
N HIS A 50 15.71 10.59 -10.74
CA HIS A 50 15.22 9.23 -10.49
C HIS A 50 16.10 8.44 -9.52
N ALA A 51 17.42 8.67 -9.54
CA ALA A 51 18.38 8.02 -8.65
C ALA A 51 18.17 8.44 -7.19
N GLU A 52 18.02 9.74 -6.92
CA GLU A 52 17.75 10.24 -5.56
C GLU A 52 16.39 9.75 -5.03
N ILE A 53 15.37 9.70 -5.90
CA ILE A 53 14.06 9.18 -5.53
C ILE A 53 14.12 7.68 -5.23
N SER A 54 14.90 6.93 -6.01
CA SER A 54 15.14 5.50 -5.77
C SER A 54 15.79 5.28 -4.40
N GLU A 55 16.79 6.07 -4.04
CA GLU A 55 17.45 6.03 -2.73
C GLU A 55 16.50 6.35 -1.56
N LEU A 56 15.67 7.40 -1.70
CA LEU A 56 14.77 7.84 -0.63
C LEU A 56 13.55 6.94 -0.44
N THR A 57 13.05 6.32 -1.51
CA THR A 57 11.78 5.57 -1.49
C THR A 57 11.97 4.05 -1.51
N GLY A 58 13.15 3.58 -1.92
CA GLY A 58 13.45 2.18 -2.19
C GLY A 58 12.71 1.62 -3.42
N LEU A 59 12.10 2.48 -4.24
CA LEU A 59 11.49 2.09 -5.50
C LEU A 59 12.56 1.97 -6.58
N SER A 60 12.40 1.00 -7.48
CA SER A 60 13.31 0.90 -8.63
C SER A 60 13.13 2.10 -9.57
N GLU A 61 14.21 2.50 -10.24
CA GLU A 61 14.16 3.56 -11.25
C GLU A 61 13.16 3.25 -12.38
N VAL A 62 12.95 1.96 -12.70
CA VAL A 62 11.94 1.52 -13.67
C VAL A 62 10.53 1.89 -13.18
N ALA A 63 10.23 1.62 -11.91
CA ALA A 63 8.94 1.98 -11.32
C ALA A 63 8.76 3.50 -11.32
N ILE A 64 9.79 4.26 -10.93
CA ILE A 64 9.78 5.73 -10.92
C ILE A 64 9.53 6.29 -12.33
N LYS A 65 10.22 5.77 -13.35
CA LYS A 65 10.07 6.20 -14.75
C LYS A 65 8.67 5.97 -15.29
N SER A 66 8.00 4.90 -14.87
CA SER A 66 6.60 4.64 -15.24
C SER A 66 5.62 5.67 -14.66
N MET A 67 5.98 6.34 -13.55
CA MET A 67 5.15 7.37 -12.92
C MET A 67 5.21 8.72 -13.64
N THR A 68 6.25 8.96 -14.43
CA THR A 68 6.45 10.20 -15.19
C THR A 68 5.55 10.27 -16.44
N ILE A 69 5.06 9.14 -16.94
CA ILE A 69 4.30 9.04 -18.20
C ILE A 69 2.80 9.36 -18.00
N ALA A 70 2.29 9.44 -16.77
CA ALA A 70 0.87 9.67 -16.48
C ALA A 70 0.51 11.16 -16.32
N GLY A 71 1.04 12.01 -17.19
CA GLY A 71 0.78 13.45 -17.22
C GLY A 71 0.54 13.94 -18.64
N GLU A 72 -0.61 13.57 -19.21
CA GLU A 72 -1.27 14.26 -20.33
C GLU A 72 -2.60 14.84 -19.84
#